data_AF-A0A4R5BGG7-F1
#
_entry.id   AF-A0A4R5BGG7-F1
#
_cell.length_a   1.000
_cell.length_b   1.000
_cell.length_c   1.000
_cell.angle_alpha   90.00
_cell.angle_beta   90.00
_cell.angle_gamma   90.00
#
_symmetry.space_group_name_H-M   'P 1'
#
loop_
_entity.id
_entity.type
_entity.pdbx_description
1 polymer ?
#
loop_
_entity_poly.entity_id
_entity_poly.type
_entity_poly.pdbx_seq_one_letter_code
_entity_poly.pdbx_strand_id
1 'polypeptide(L)'
;MSVTVPQVWVEAGGGHDMVRADAIVMLRLDETGRLTAQLRDDAKVSVTLLKGSSGTHPPEDFHRQLIRAVAELADSSGAQLVRARHKGGAWRWVSEPL
;
A
#
# COMPACT_ATOMS: atom_id res chain seq x y z
N MET A 1 -0.33 -29.22 5.66
CA MET A 1 -0.82 -28.01 6.36
C MET A 1 -0.91 -26.90 5.33
N SER A 2 -2.09 -26.34 5.08
CA SER A 2 -2.18 -25.13 4.24
C SER A 2 -1.57 -23.99 5.03
N VAL A 3 -0.47 -23.43 4.53
CA VAL A 3 0.01 -22.14 5.03
C VAL A 3 -1.09 -21.13 4.65
N THR A 4 -1.87 -20.70 5.63
CA THR A 4 -2.78 -19.56 5.45
C THR A 4 -1.89 -18.35 5.20
N VAL A 5 -1.75 -17.97 3.94
CA VAL A 5 -1.05 -16.75 3.56
C VAL A 5 -1.83 -15.58 4.17
N PRO A 6 -1.17 -14.71 4.95
CA PRO A 6 -1.80 -13.52 5.53
C PRO A 6 -2.47 -12.70 4.44
N GLN A 7 -3.74 -12.38 4.61
CA GLN A 7 -4.50 -11.64 3.61
C GLN A 7 -4.36 -10.13 3.85
N VAL A 8 -3.20 -9.59 3.48
CA VAL A 8 -2.96 -8.14 3.54
C VAL A 8 -3.34 -7.51 2.20
N TRP A 9 -4.25 -6.54 2.27
CA TRP A 9 -4.73 -5.75 1.14
C TRP A 9 -4.24 -4.31 1.28
N VAL A 10 -4.00 -3.65 0.15
CA VAL A 10 -3.60 -2.25 0.09
C VAL A 10 -4.66 -1.47 -0.69
N GLU A 11 -5.13 -0.37 -0.11
CA GLU A 11 -6.04 0.56 -0.78
C GLU A 11 -5.38 1.16 -2.03
N ALA A 12 -6.14 1.18 -3.12
CA ALA A 12 -5.77 1.78 -4.39
C ALA A 12 -6.89 2.70 -4.91
N GLY A 13 -6.58 3.51 -5.91
CA GLY A 13 -7.59 4.31 -6.61
C GLY A 13 -8.28 5.40 -5.76
N GLY A 14 -7.80 5.65 -4.53
CA GLY A 14 -8.44 6.59 -3.59
C GLY A 14 -9.63 5.98 -2.84
N GLY A 15 -9.60 4.68 -2.55
CA GLY A 15 -10.60 4.00 -1.72
C GLY A 15 -11.63 3.18 -2.48
N HIS A 16 -11.54 3.12 -3.81
CA HIS A 16 -12.46 2.35 -4.65
C HIS A 16 -11.94 0.96 -5.00
N ASP A 17 -10.62 0.80 -5.03
CA ASP A 17 -9.96 -0.43 -5.42
C ASP A 17 -9.08 -0.93 -4.28
N MET A 18 -8.81 -2.24 -4.27
CA MET A 18 -7.87 -2.87 -3.36
C MET A 18 -7.00 -3.84 -4.14
N VAL A 19 -5.71 -3.86 -3.83
CA VAL A 19 -4.76 -4.83 -4.39
C VAL A 19 -4.18 -5.70 -3.30
N ARG A 20 -3.90 -6.94 -3.64
CA ARG A 20 -3.23 -7.87 -2.74
C ARG A 20 -1.76 -7.45 -2.53
N ALA A 21 -1.30 -7.40 -1.29
CA ALA A 21 0.07 -7.01 -1.00
C ALA A 21 1.10 -8.01 -1.56
N ASP A 22 0.78 -9.32 -1.55
CA ASP A 22 1.63 -10.39 -2.11
C ASP A 22 1.73 -10.37 -3.65
N ALA A 23 0.82 -9.65 -4.32
CA ALA A 23 0.86 -9.40 -5.75
C ALA A 23 1.78 -8.23 -6.12
N ILE A 24 2.18 -7.37 -5.18
CA ILE A 24 3.04 -6.21 -5.48
C ILE A 24 4.49 -6.67 -5.65
N VAL A 25 5.09 -6.34 -6.80
CA VAL A 25 6.50 -6.67 -7.11
C VAL A 25 7.42 -5.45 -7.14
N MET A 26 6.86 -4.24 -7.27
CA MET A 26 7.62 -3.00 -7.24
C MET A 26 6.74 -1.87 -6.69
N LEU A 27 7.35 -0.98 -5.91
CA LEU A 27 6.77 0.30 -5.50
C LEU A 27 7.61 1.44 -6.07
N ARG A 28 6.93 2.49 -6.53
CA ARG A 28 7.57 3.73 -6.99
C ARG A 28 6.86 4.92 -6.39
N LEU A 29 7.59 5.68 -5.57
CA LEU A 29 7.23 7.02 -5.15
C LEU A 29 7.95 8.00 -6.06
N ASP A 30 7.21 8.86 -6.77
CA ASP A 30 7.80 9.90 -7.61
C ASP A 30 7.86 11.26 -6.90
N GLU A 31 8.51 12.23 -7.55
CA GLU A 31 8.74 13.58 -7.01
C GLU A 31 7.44 14.35 -6.74
N THR A 32 6.31 13.95 -7.34
CA THR A 32 5.00 14.55 -7.11
C THR A 32 4.29 13.98 -5.88
N GLY A 33 4.93 13.05 -5.17
CA GLY A 33 4.33 12.31 -4.07
C GLY A 33 3.35 11.22 -4.52
N ARG A 34 3.29 10.89 -5.82
CA ARG A 34 2.46 9.81 -6.32
C ARG A 34 3.13 8.48 -6.02
N LEU A 35 2.39 7.58 -5.38
CA LEU A 35 2.83 6.21 -5.13
C LEU A 35 2.11 5.26 -6.08
N THR A 36 2.90 4.50 -6.83
CA THR A 36 2.41 3.44 -7.72
C THR A 36 2.97 2.09 -7.30
N ALA A 37 2.18 1.03 -7.52
CA ALA A 37 2.58 -0.35 -7.35
C ALA A 37 2.53 -1.07 -8.70
N GLN A 38 3.54 -1.87 -9.00
CA GLN A 38 3.51 -2.81 -10.11
C GLN A 38 3.09 -4.17 -9.58
N LEU A 39 2.15 -4.81 -10.27
CA LEU A 39 1.64 -6.12 -9.89
C LEU A 39 2.40 -7.25 -10.62
N ARG A 40 2.39 -8.43 -10.00
CA ARG A 40 2.83 -9.70 -10.58
C ARG A 40 1.79 -10.19 -11.56
N ASP A 41 1.75 -9.59 -12.74
CA ASP A 41 0.99 -10.12 -13.87
C ASP A 41 1.84 -10.04 -15.14
N ASP A 42 1.43 -10.79 -16.18
CA ASP A 42 2.15 -10.83 -17.46
C ASP A 42 2.17 -9.47 -18.15
N ALA A 43 1.16 -8.63 -17.88
CA ALA A 43 1.01 -7.30 -18.42
C ALA A 43 1.81 -6.21 -17.68
N LYS A 44 2.41 -6.54 -16.53
CA LYS A 44 3.08 -5.62 -15.60
C LYS A 44 2.22 -4.40 -15.24
N VAL A 45 0.94 -4.63 -14.92
CA VAL A 45 0.00 -3.55 -14.61
C VAL A 45 0.52 -2.71 -13.45
N SER A 46 0.45 -1.39 -13.62
CA SER A 46 0.77 -0.43 -12.58
C SER A 46 -0.51 0.23 -12.06
N VAL A 47 -0.71 0.15 -10.75
CA VAL A 47 -1.84 0.76 -10.04
C VAL A 47 -1.38 1.96 -9.22
N THR A 48 -2.24 2.96 -9.09
CA THR A 48 -1.98 4.11 -8.22
C THR A 48 -2.51 3.83 -6.82
N LEU A 49 -1.62 3.77 -5.84
CA LEU A 49 -1.96 3.61 -4.42
C LEU A 49 -2.23 4.95 -3.76
N LEU A 50 -1.45 5.98 -4.12
CA LEU A 50 -1.63 7.35 -3.66
C LEU A 50 -1.46 8.28 -4.85
N LYS A 51 -2.46 9.14 -5.09
CA LYS A 51 -2.35 10.20 -6.09
C LYS A 51 -1.35 11.24 -5.59
N GLY A 52 -0.51 11.73 -6.50
CA GLY A 52 0.35 12.89 -6.20
C GLY A 52 -0.50 14.09 -5.80
N SER A 53 0.06 14.97 -4.99
CA SER A 53 -0.62 16.13 -4.45
C SER A 53 0.24 17.37 -4.66
N SER A 54 -0.35 18.47 -5.10
CA SER A 54 0.32 19.77 -5.13
C SER A 54 0.51 20.39 -3.73
N GLY A 55 0.01 19.73 -2.68
CA GLY A 55 0.13 20.15 -1.29
C GLY A 55 1.19 19.35 -0.53
N THR A 56 0.82 18.82 0.65
CA THR A 56 1.75 18.06 1.50
C THR A 56 2.13 16.74 0.84
N HIS A 57 3.42 16.59 0.56
CA HIS A 57 3.98 15.35 0.02
C HIS A 57 4.14 14.31 1.13
N PRO A 58 3.97 13.01 0.83
CA PRO A 58 4.38 11.95 1.75
C PRO A 58 5.90 11.98 1.97
N PRO A 59 6.41 11.42 3.08
CA PRO A 59 7.83 11.24 3.31
C PRO A 59 8.54 10.52 2.17
N GLU A 60 9.82 10.82 1.94
CA GLU A 60 10.60 10.19 0.86
C GLU A 60 10.66 8.65 0.98
N ASP A 61 10.60 8.12 2.20
CA ASP A 61 10.62 6.69 2.48
C ASP A 61 9.21 6.07 2.60
N PHE A 62 8.14 6.77 2.19
CA PHE A 62 6.75 6.32 2.40
C PHE A 62 6.45 4.96 1.72
N HIS A 63 7.09 4.67 0.59
CA HIS A 63 7.04 3.36 -0.05
C HIS A 63 7.69 2.25 0.80
N ARG A 64 8.76 2.56 1.54
CA ARG A 64 9.40 1.62 2.50
C ARG A 64 8.56 1.42 3.75
N GLN A 65 7.89 2.49 4.20
CA GLN A 65 6.93 2.39 5.32
C GLN A 65 5.79 1.42 5.00
N LEU A 66 5.31 1.37 3.75
CA LEU A 66 4.31 0.38 3.31
C LEU A 66 4.84 -1.05 3.44
N ILE A 67 6.06 -1.31 2.96
CA ILE A 67 6.69 -2.63 3.04
C ILE A 67 6.80 -3.08 4.51
N ARG A 68 7.22 -2.18 5.41
CA ARG A 68 7.28 -2.45 6.85
C ARG A 68 5.91 -2.77 7.42
N ALA A 69 4.89 -1.96 7.12
CA ALA A 69 3.52 -2.19 7.59
C ALA A 69 2.95 -3.53 7.11
N VAL A 70 3.19 -3.91 5.84
CA VAL A 70 2.78 -5.22 5.32
C VAL A 70 3.51 -6.36 6.02
N ALA A 71 4.82 -6.23 6.27
CA ALA A 71 5.60 -7.24 6.96
C ALA A 71 5.14 -7.43 8.42
N GLU A 72 4.82 -6.34 9.13
CA GLU A 72 4.30 -6.39 10.49
C GLU A 72 2.94 -7.10 10.59
N LEU A 73 2.13 -7.03 9.52
CA LEU A 73 0.83 -7.69 9.45
C LEU A 73 0.90 -9.13 8.93
N ALA A 74 2.06 -9.58 8.46
CA ALA A 74 2.24 -10.95 7.98
C ALA A 74 2.07 -12.01 9.09
N ASP A 75 2.17 -11.61 10.36
CA ASP A 75 1.91 -12.50 11.49
C ASP A 75 0.52 -12.29 12.12
N SER A 76 -0.30 -11.41 11.54
CA SER A 76 -1.65 -11.12 12.03
C SER A 76 -2.67 -12.19 11.63
N SER A 77 -3.67 -12.42 12.48
CA SER A 77 -4.81 -13.27 12.14
C SER A 77 -5.87 -12.49 11.35
N GLY A 78 -6.41 -13.13 10.30
CA GLY A 78 -7.47 -12.57 9.48
C GLY A 78 -6.98 -11.67 8.34
N ALA A 79 -7.93 -11.07 7.63
CA ALA A 79 -7.65 -10.15 6.53
C ALA A 79 -7.49 -8.72 7.05
N GLN A 80 -6.50 -8.00 6.53
CA GLN A 80 -6.17 -6.64 6.94
C GLN A 80 -6.14 -5.73 5.71
N LEU A 81 -6.65 -4.51 5.86
CA LEU A 81 -6.53 -3.44 4.87
C LEU A 81 -5.52 -2.40 5.36
N VAL A 82 -4.56 -2.07 4.51
CA VAL A 82 -3.59 -0.99 4.71
C VAL A 82 -3.93 0.17 3.77
N ARG A 83 -4.07 1.38 4.31
CA ARG A 83 -4.36 2.58 3.51
C ARG A 83 -3.53 3.78 3.93
N ALA A 84 -3.20 4.62 2.95
CA ALA A 84 -2.52 5.88 3.21
C ALA A 84 -3.52 6.89 3.80
N ARG A 85 -3.17 7.54 4.90
CA ARG A 85 -3.95 8.64 5.47
C ARG A 85 -3.08 9.84 5.74
N HIS A 86 -3.60 11.00 5.37
CA HIS A 86 -3.07 12.29 5.78
C HIS A 86 -3.92 12.82 6.95
N LYS A 87 -3.35 12.85 8.17
CA LYS A 87 -4.04 13.37 9.37
C LYS A 87 -3.08 14.22 10.18
N GLY A 88 -3.52 15.42 10.58
CA GLY A 88 -2.72 16.32 11.41
C GLY A 88 -1.44 16.81 10.71
N GLY A 89 -1.46 16.94 9.38
CA GLY A 89 -0.29 17.36 8.60
C GLY A 89 0.74 16.27 8.33
N ALA A 90 0.51 15.04 8.81
CA ALA A 90 1.42 13.91 8.61
C ALA A 90 0.75 12.81 7.77
N TRP A 91 1.52 12.25 6.84
CA TRP A 91 1.18 11.03 6.12
C TRP A 91 1.56 9.81 6.95
N ARG A 92 0.69 8.82 6.97
CA ARG A 92 0.92 7.53 7.63
C ARG A 92 0.15 6.42 6.94
N TRP A 93 0.68 5.21 7.03
CA TRP A 93 -0.08 4.00 6.76
C TRP A 93 -0.92 3.66 7.99
N VAL A 94 -2.19 3.33 7.77
CA VAL A 94 -3.06 2.78 8.82
C VAL A 94 -3.56 1.42 8.38
N SER A 95 -3.60 0.48 9.32
CA SER A 95 -4.19 -0.84 9.13
C SER A 95 -5.53 -0.96 9.85
N GLU A 96 -6.45 -1.71 9.28
CA GLU A 96 -7.71 -2.09 9.91
C GLU A 96 -8.13 -3.50 9.46
N PRO A 97 -8.84 -4.26 10.32
CA PRO A 97 -9.46 -5.52 9.90
C PRO A 97 -10.49 -5.30 8.79
N LEU A 98 -10.59 -6.27 7.88
CA LEU A 98 -11.65 -6.35 6.87
C LEU A 98 -12.87 -7.11 7.37
#